data_AF-A0A5C4QJ93-F1
#
_entry.id   AF-A0A5C4QJ93-F1
#
_cell.length_a   1.000
_cell.length_b   1.000
_cell.length_c   1.000
_cell.angle_alpha   90.00
_cell.angle_beta   90.00
_cell.angle_gamma   90.00
#
_symmetry.space_group_name_H-M   'P 1'
#
loop_
_entity.id
_entity.type
_entity.pdbx_description
1 polymer ?
#
loop_
_entity_poly.entity_id
_entity_poly.type
_entity_poly.pdbx_seq_one_letter_code
_entity_poly.pdbx_strand_id
1 'polypeptide(L)'
;MSGRKLRSDSAAAQVMAAKAAQTQILPPEKLSKVELQYWNQIINSRAGDSWTPNDLIQAMNLAKLYVEIDKRQKEVEKVGRYFIGANGEPKLHPLHKIIEDLNARSLSMCRSLQIHSRATNGESRDQIKKNKLYSDTKKFIEDDDGLLARIN
;
A
#
# COMPACT_ATOMS: atom_id res chain seq x y z
N MET A 1 -6.03 -33.37 15.63
CA MET A 1 -4.76 -32.88 16.21
C MET A 1 -4.48 -31.49 15.66
N SER A 2 -4.88 -30.44 16.38
CA SER A 2 -4.74 -29.06 15.91
C SER A 2 -3.28 -28.62 16.05
N GLY A 3 -2.58 -28.44 14.93
CA GLY A 3 -1.20 -27.99 14.89
C GLY A 3 -1.09 -26.59 15.52
N ARG A 4 -0.35 -26.49 16.62
CA ARG A 4 -0.17 -25.26 17.38
C ARG A 4 0.49 -24.20 16.50
N LYS A 5 -0.23 -23.12 16.16
CA LYS A 5 0.30 -21.96 15.43
C LYS A 5 1.58 -21.47 16.12
N LEU A 6 2.64 -21.30 15.33
CA LEU A 6 3.95 -20.85 15.81
C LEU A 6 3.80 -19.48 16.50
N ARG A 7 4.28 -19.35 17.72
CA ARG A 7 4.20 -18.09 18.45
C ARG A 7 5.10 -17.05 17.79
N SER A 8 4.57 -15.83 17.65
CA SER A 8 5.21 -14.71 16.95
C SER A 8 6.51 -14.20 17.59
N ASP A 9 6.77 -14.59 18.83
CA ASP A 9 7.94 -14.23 19.63
C ASP A 9 9.09 -15.26 19.53
N SER A 10 8.89 -16.38 18.83
CA SER A 10 9.94 -17.39 18.67
C SER A 10 11.04 -16.92 17.70
N ALA A 11 12.30 -17.31 17.97
CA ALA A 11 13.43 -17.05 17.07
C ALA A 11 13.17 -17.58 15.64
N ALA A 12 12.45 -18.71 15.51
CA ALA A 12 12.02 -19.25 14.22
C ALA A 12 11.04 -18.31 13.47
N ALA A 13 10.13 -17.64 14.18
CA ALA A 13 9.24 -16.64 13.59
C ALA A 13 10.02 -15.39 13.15
N GLN A 14 11.05 -15.00 13.90
CA GLN A 14 11.93 -13.86 13.53
C GLN A 14 12.77 -14.17 12.28
N VAL A 15 13.35 -15.37 12.17
CA VAL A 15 14.12 -15.79 10.98
C VAL A 15 13.23 -15.89 9.73
N MET A 16 12.00 -16.42 9.86
CA MET A 16 11.05 -16.42 8.75
C MET A 16 10.60 -15.01 8.35
N ALA A 17 10.38 -14.12 9.32
CA ALA A 17 10.07 -12.73 9.05
C ALA A 17 11.23 -12.02 8.32
N ALA A 18 12.48 -12.27 8.71
CA ALA A 18 13.67 -11.74 8.04
C ALA A 18 13.82 -12.26 6.61
N LYS A 19 13.64 -13.57 6.39
CA LYS A 19 13.68 -14.17 5.04
C LYS A 19 12.56 -13.67 4.14
N ALA A 20 11.37 -13.47 4.70
CA ALA A 20 10.25 -12.85 3.98
C ALA A 20 10.49 -11.35 3.72
N ALA A 21 11.24 -10.64 4.58
CA ALA A 21 11.62 -9.24 4.37
C ALA A 21 12.61 -9.07 3.21
N GLN A 22 13.43 -10.09 2.95
CA GLN A 22 14.36 -10.13 1.82
C GLN A 22 13.69 -10.49 0.48
N THR A 23 12.47 -11.05 0.49
CA THR A 23 11.79 -11.45 -0.75
C THR A 23 10.98 -10.28 -1.31
N GLN A 24 11.52 -9.58 -2.31
CA GLN A 24 10.81 -8.50 -2.97
C GLN A 24 9.58 -9.03 -3.72
N ILE A 25 8.38 -8.66 -3.27
CA ILE A 25 7.14 -9.00 -3.96
C ILE A 25 7.01 -8.12 -5.21
N LEU A 26 7.06 -8.75 -6.37
CA LEU A 26 6.96 -8.10 -7.67
C LEU A 26 5.49 -7.89 -8.08
N PRO A 27 5.17 -6.80 -8.79
CA PRO A 27 3.83 -6.59 -9.33
C PRO A 27 3.51 -7.65 -10.41
N PRO A 28 2.24 -8.08 -10.54
CA PRO A 28 1.82 -9.03 -11.56
C PRO A 28 2.07 -8.56 -13.00
N GLU A 29 2.04 -7.25 -13.23
CA GLU A 29 2.33 -6.62 -14.52
C GLU A 29 3.37 -5.51 -14.37
N LYS A 30 3.95 -5.09 -15.51
CA LYS A 30 4.87 -3.95 -15.54
C LYS A 30 4.13 -2.66 -15.17
N LEU A 31 4.62 -2.01 -14.13
CA LEU A 31 4.16 -0.69 -13.69
C LEU A 31 5.12 0.41 -14.18
N SER A 32 4.57 1.60 -14.39
CA SER A 32 5.36 2.82 -14.57
C SER A 32 6.09 3.19 -13.28
N LYS A 33 7.05 4.13 -13.36
CA LYS A 33 7.84 4.57 -12.20
C LYS A 33 6.96 5.09 -11.06
N VAL A 34 5.91 5.86 -11.37
CA VAL A 34 5.01 6.45 -10.36
C VAL A 34 4.09 5.40 -9.75
N GLU A 35 3.54 4.51 -10.57
CA GLU A 35 2.72 3.40 -10.08
C GLU A 35 3.54 2.46 -9.17
N LEU A 36 4.82 2.24 -9.49
CA LEU A 36 5.72 1.42 -8.67
C LEU A 36 5.96 2.03 -7.28
N GLN A 37 5.98 3.36 -7.17
CA GLN A 37 6.09 4.02 -5.86
C GLN A 37 4.87 3.71 -4.99
N TYR A 38 3.66 3.81 -5.54
CA TYR A 38 2.43 3.45 -4.84
C TYR A 38 2.35 1.96 -4.54
N TRP A 39 2.74 1.10 -5.48
CA TRP A 39 2.84 -0.35 -5.27
C TRP A 39 3.69 -0.68 -4.05
N ASN A 40 4.89 -0.12 -3.95
CA ASN A 40 5.79 -0.38 -2.84
C ASN A 40 5.16 0.07 -1.51
N GLN A 41 4.48 1.21 -1.47
CA GLN A 41 3.78 1.66 -0.25
C GLN A 41 2.66 0.69 0.16
N ILE A 42 1.88 0.21 -0.81
CA ILE A 42 0.78 -0.74 -0.58
C ILE A 42 1.32 -2.08 -0.09
N ILE A 43 2.31 -2.66 -0.77
CA ILE A 43 2.87 -3.98 -0.44
C ILE A 43 3.59 -3.98 0.92
N ASN A 44 4.24 -2.88 1.28
CA ASN A 44 4.90 -2.75 2.58
C ASN A 44 3.92 -2.51 3.75
N SER A 45 2.62 -2.34 3.49
CA SER A 45 1.62 -2.09 4.55
C SER A 45 1.23 -3.35 5.35
N ARG A 46 1.54 -4.55 4.82
CA ARG A 46 1.24 -5.86 5.41
C ARG A 46 2.49 -6.74 5.33
N ALA A 47 2.61 -7.73 6.21
CA ALA A 47 3.71 -8.70 6.17
C ALA A 47 3.77 -9.42 4.81
N GLY A 48 4.99 -9.66 4.29
CA GLY A 48 5.18 -10.21 2.94
C GLY A 48 4.51 -11.57 2.70
N ASP A 49 4.45 -12.41 3.73
CA ASP A 49 3.83 -13.73 3.69
C ASP A 49 2.28 -13.72 3.76
N SER A 50 1.68 -12.54 3.99
CA SER A 50 0.22 -12.39 4.11
C SER A 50 -0.51 -12.10 2.80
N TRP A 51 0.23 -11.83 1.72
CA TRP A 51 -0.34 -11.46 0.43
C TRP A 51 -0.77 -12.69 -0.38
N THR A 52 -2.03 -12.70 -0.82
CA THR A 52 -2.49 -13.70 -1.81
C THR A 52 -2.27 -13.22 -3.24
N PRO A 53 -2.23 -14.10 -4.26
CA PRO A 53 -2.14 -13.67 -5.66
C PRO A 53 -3.26 -12.70 -6.08
N ASN A 54 -4.48 -12.89 -5.56
CA ASN A 54 -5.59 -11.98 -5.82
C ASN A 54 -5.36 -10.61 -5.17
N ASP A 55 -4.79 -10.59 -3.96
CA ASP A 55 -4.43 -9.33 -3.29
C ASP A 55 -3.39 -8.55 -4.12
N LEU A 56 -2.43 -9.24 -4.76
CA LEU A 56 -1.43 -8.61 -5.62
C LEU A 56 -2.06 -7.93 -6.84
N ILE A 57 -3.06 -8.56 -7.46
CA ILE A 57 -3.80 -7.94 -8.58
C ILE A 57 -4.55 -6.69 -8.10
N GLN A 58 -5.21 -6.79 -6.95
CA GLN A 58 -5.96 -5.67 -6.37
C GLN A 58 -5.04 -4.53 -5.90
N ALA A 59 -3.88 -4.84 -5.31
CA ALA A 59 -2.85 -3.87 -4.92
C ALA A 59 -2.29 -3.13 -6.15
N MET A 60 -2.07 -3.84 -7.25
CA MET A 60 -1.62 -3.25 -8.51
C MET A 60 -2.66 -2.27 -9.05
N ASN A 61 -3.94 -2.68 -9.07
CA ASN A 61 -5.03 -1.82 -9.52
C ASN A 61 -5.18 -0.58 -8.61
N LEU A 62 -4.98 -0.74 -7.30
CA LEU A 62 -5.00 0.38 -6.36
C LEU A 62 -3.85 1.37 -6.63
N ALA A 63 -2.65 0.87 -6.94
CA ALA A 63 -1.52 1.72 -7.32
C ALA A 63 -1.80 2.53 -8.60
N LYS A 64 -2.36 1.88 -9.63
CA LYS A 64 -2.80 2.55 -10.87
C LYS A 64 -3.88 3.61 -10.58
N LEU A 65 -4.82 3.31 -9.69
CA LEU A 65 -5.89 4.23 -9.27
C LEU A 65 -5.36 5.46 -8.54
N TYR A 66 -4.34 5.34 -7.67
CA TYR A 66 -3.74 6.50 -7.02
C TYR A 66 -3.09 7.46 -8.02
N VAL A 67 -2.41 6.94 -9.05
CA VAL A 67 -1.88 7.77 -10.13
C VAL A 67 -2.99 8.49 -10.89
N GLU A 68 -4.13 7.82 -11.13
CA GLU A 68 -5.27 8.46 -11.76
C GLU A 68 -5.85 9.59 -10.88
N ILE A 69 -5.99 9.37 -9.57
CA ILE A 69 -6.45 10.39 -8.62
C ILE A 69 -5.53 11.61 -8.66
N ASP A 70 -4.21 11.42 -8.58
CA ASP A 70 -3.23 12.52 -8.66
C ASP A 70 -3.35 13.32 -9.96
N LYS A 71 -3.55 12.61 -11.08
CA LYS A 71 -3.74 13.25 -12.38
C LYS A 71 -5.00 14.13 -12.38
N ARG A 72 -6.13 13.62 -11.89
CA ARG A 72 -7.39 14.40 -11.85
C ARG A 72 -7.32 15.56 -10.86
N GLN A 73 -6.63 15.41 -9.74
CA GLN A 73 -6.41 16.50 -8.79
C GLN A 73 -5.62 17.65 -9.44
N LYS A 74 -4.55 17.34 -10.16
CA LYS A 74 -3.77 18.32 -10.94
C LYS A 74 -4.59 18.99 -12.06
N GLU A 75 -5.54 18.28 -12.65
CA GLU A 75 -6.47 18.86 -13.63
C GLU A 75 -7.42 19.86 -12.96
N VAL A 76 -7.96 19.54 -11.78
CA VAL A 76 -8.83 20.44 -11.01
C VAL A 76 -8.10 21.70 -10.55
N GLU A 77 -6.83 21.59 -10.14
CA GLU A 77 -6.00 22.76 -9.79
C GLU A 77 -5.87 23.76 -10.95
N LYS A 78 -5.87 23.28 -12.19
CA LYS A 78 -5.76 24.14 -13.38
C LYS A 78 -7.08 24.78 -13.78
N VAL A 79 -8.18 24.03 -13.70
CA VAL A 79 -9.51 24.50 -14.16
C VAL A 79 -10.21 25.35 -13.10
N GLY A 80 -9.91 25.10 -11.82
CA GLY A 80 -10.62 25.71 -10.71
C GLY A 80 -11.89 24.95 -10.32
N ARG A 81 -12.48 25.36 -9.19
CA ARG A 81 -13.61 24.64 -8.57
C ARG A 81 -14.95 24.89 -9.24
N TYR A 82 -15.13 26.10 -9.75
CA TYR A 82 -16.39 26.56 -10.32
C TYR A 82 -16.21 26.96 -11.76
N PHE A 83 -17.24 26.72 -12.56
CA PHE A 83 -17.36 27.26 -13.91
C PHE A 83 -18.68 28.02 -14.03
N ILE A 84 -18.73 29.00 -14.94
CA ILE A 84 -19.97 29.71 -15.23
C ILE A 84 -20.80 28.86 -16.19
N GLY A 85 -22.00 28.48 -15.77
CA GLY A 85 -22.94 27.73 -16.61
C GLY A 85 -23.57 28.62 -17.69
N ALA A 86 -24.28 28.01 -18.64
CA ALA A 86 -24.94 28.73 -19.74
C ALA A 86 -25.92 29.84 -19.29
N ASN A 87 -26.47 29.71 -18.08
CA ASN A 87 -27.40 30.70 -17.50
C ASN A 87 -26.70 31.79 -16.67
N GLY A 88 -25.36 31.84 -16.67
CA GLY A 88 -24.57 32.77 -15.86
C GLY A 88 -24.36 32.36 -14.40
N GLU A 89 -24.99 31.28 -13.94
CA GLU A 89 -24.83 30.77 -12.57
C GLU A 89 -23.51 30.01 -12.37
N PRO A 90 -22.80 30.20 -11.23
CA PRO A 90 -21.62 29.42 -10.90
C PRO A 90 -22.02 27.98 -10.54
N LYS A 91 -21.44 27.00 -11.24
CA LYS A 91 -21.65 25.56 -11.02
C LYS A 91 -20.34 24.87 -10.66
N LEU A 92 -20.42 23.83 -9.83
CA LEU A 92 -19.26 23.01 -9.45
C LEU A 92 -18.76 22.22 -10.66
N HIS A 93 -17.45 22.24 -10.90
CA HIS A 93 -16.86 21.53 -12.03
C HIS A 93 -17.08 20.00 -11.92
N PRO A 94 -17.53 19.30 -12.97
CA PRO A 94 -17.84 17.86 -12.91
C PRO A 94 -16.67 16.97 -12.46
N LEU A 95 -15.42 17.42 -12.66
CA LEU A 95 -14.23 16.71 -12.18
C LEU A 95 -14.25 16.47 -10.67
N HIS A 96 -14.88 17.34 -9.87
CA HIS A 96 -14.99 17.11 -8.43
C HIS A 96 -15.74 15.81 -8.11
N LYS A 97 -16.83 15.54 -8.83
CA LYS A 97 -17.59 14.29 -8.68
C LYS A 97 -16.75 13.08 -9.08
N ILE A 98 -16.01 13.19 -10.19
CA ILE A 98 -15.14 12.10 -10.64
C ILE A 98 -14.06 11.80 -9.60
N ILE A 99 -13.43 12.82 -9.03
CA ILE A 99 -12.44 12.65 -7.95
C ILE A 99 -13.07 11.99 -6.72
N GLU A 100 -14.27 12.39 -6.33
CA GLU A 100 -15.00 11.78 -5.22
C GLU A 100 -15.26 10.28 -5.48
N ASP A 101 -15.73 9.93 -6.67
CA ASP A 101 -15.97 8.54 -7.08
C ASP A 101 -14.67 7.70 -7.08
N LEU A 102 -13.56 8.27 -7.56
CA LEU A 102 -12.25 7.61 -7.54
C LEU A 102 -11.74 7.40 -6.11
N ASN A 103 -11.93 8.38 -5.21
CA ASN A 103 -11.57 8.25 -3.79
C ASN A 103 -12.45 7.23 -3.06
N ALA A 104 -13.75 7.21 -3.33
CA ALA A 104 -14.65 6.20 -2.78
C ALA A 104 -14.23 4.78 -3.21
N ARG A 105 -13.83 4.63 -4.48
CA ARG A 105 -13.30 3.38 -5.02
C ARG A 105 -11.98 2.98 -4.36
N SER A 106 -11.04 3.91 -4.19
CA SER A 106 -9.75 3.63 -3.55
C SER A 106 -9.95 3.16 -2.10
N LEU A 107 -10.83 3.82 -1.35
CA LEU A 107 -11.20 3.39 0.01
C LEU A 107 -11.83 1.98 0.03
N SER A 108 -12.64 1.65 -0.97
CA SER A 108 -13.21 0.30 -1.10
C SER A 108 -12.16 -0.77 -1.34
N MET A 109 -11.17 -0.47 -2.19
CA MET A 109 -10.04 -1.38 -2.47
C MET A 109 -9.14 -1.54 -1.24
N CYS A 110 -8.85 -0.44 -0.52
CA CYS A 110 -8.13 -0.48 0.75
C CYS A 110 -8.82 -1.39 1.77
N ARG A 111 -10.16 -1.29 1.91
CA ARG A 111 -10.95 -2.17 2.78
C ARG A 111 -10.86 -3.63 2.35
N SER A 112 -10.96 -3.90 1.05
CA SER A 112 -10.83 -5.27 0.49
C SER A 112 -9.47 -5.88 0.82
N LEU A 113 -8.40 -5.08 0.72
CA LEU A 113 -7.03 -5.50 1.05
C LEU A 113 -6.74 -5.50 2.56
N GLN A 114 -7.68 -5.07 3.40
CA GLN A 114 -7.51 -4.86 4.84
C GLN A 114 -6.34 -3.90 5.16
N ILE A 115 -6.07 -2.97 4.25
CA ILE A 115 -5.06 -1.92 4.41
C ILE A 115 -5.80 -0.69 4.91
N HIS A 116 -5.80 -0.51 6.23
CA HIS A 116 -6.42 0.64 6.87
C HIS A 116 -5.36 1.68 7.22
N SER A 117 -5.70 2.96 7.14
CA SER A 117 -4.98 4.02 7.85
C SER A 117 -5.06 3.69 9.34
N ARG A 118 -4.07 2.97 9.86
CA ARG A 118 -4.11 2.35 11.18
C ARG A 118 -4.13 3.43 12.25
N ALA A 119 -5.33 3.88 12.64
CA ALA A 119 -5.57 4.33 14.00
C ALA A 119 -5.36 3.11 14.89
N THR A 120 -4.19 3.06 15.49
CA THR A 120 -3.78 2.25 16.62
C THR A 120 -4.91 2.11 17.64
N ASN A 121 -5.76 1.08 17.60
CA ASN A 121 -6.54 0.60 18.75
C ASN A 121 -7.27 -0.71 18.45
N GLY A 122 -7.26 -1.63 19.43
CA GLY A 122 -8.18 -2.76 19.52
C GLY A 122 -7.52 -4.13 19.40
N GLU A 123 -7.61 -4.76 18.22
CA GLU A 123 -7.21 -6.17 18.00
C GLU A 123 -5.80 -6.34 17.43
N SER A 124 -5.05 -5.23 17.43
CA SER A 124 -3.92 -5.02 16.54
C SER A 124 -2.57 -5.36 17.18
N ARG A 125 -2.50 -5.90 18.40
CA ARG A 125 -1.21 -5.99 19.11
C ARG A 125 -0.23 -6.96 18.46
N ASP A 126 -0.69 -8.14 18.04
CA ASP A 126 0.18 -9.14 17.42
C ASP A 126 0.44 -8.84 15.94
N GLN A 127 -0.54 -8.29 15.22
CA GLN A 127 -0.36 -7.82 13.84
C GLN A 127 0.53 -6.57 13.76
N ILE A 128 0.40 -5.63 14.70
CA ILE A 128 1.33 -4.49 14.81
C ILE A 128 2.72 -4.98 15.13
N LYS A 129 2.88 -5.91 16.08
CA LYS A 129 4.20 -6.46 16.40
C LYS A 129 4.82 -7.13 15.18
N LYS A 130 4.05 -7.93 14.41
CA LYS A 130 4.54 -8.57 13.18
C LYS A 130 4.88 -7.57 12.08
N ASN A 131 4.00 -6.62 11.78
CA ASN A 131 4.25 -5.61 10.75
C ASN A 131 5.38 -4.66 11.15
N LYS A 132 5.48 -4.30 12.43
CA LYS A 132 6.58 -3.49 12.98
C LYS A 132 7.88 -4.26 12.93
N LEU A 133 7.92 -5.51 13.38
CA LEU A 133 9.10 -6.38 13.28
C LEU A 133 9.56 -6.51 11.82
N TYR A 134 8.63 -6.72 10.88
CA TYR A 134 8.94 -6.83 9.46
C TYR A 134 9.49 -5.52 8.89
N SER A 135 8.84 -4.38 9.19
CA SER A 135 9.30 -3.05 8.76
C SER A 135 10.65 -2.68 9.38
N ASP A 136 10.87 -2.97 10.66
CA ASP A 136 12.12 -2.69 11.35
C ASP A 136 13.23 -3.57 10.78
N THR A 137 12.99 -4.88 10.57
CA THR A 137 13.95 -5.80 9.94
C THR A 137 14.33 -5.36 8.53
N LYS A 138 13.37 -4.90 7.72
CA LYS A 138 13.64 -4.39 6.38
C LYS A 138 14.51 -3.12 6.41
N LYS A 139 14.25 -2.19 7.33
CA LYS A 139 15.11 -1.01 7.53
C LYS A 139 16.53 -1.40 7.94
N PHE A 140 16.67 -2.36 8.86
CA PHE A 140 17.99 -2.86 9.23
C PHE A 140 18.74 -3.47 8.04
N ILE A 141 18.07 -4.21 7.15
CA ILE A 141 18.70 -4.76 5.94
C ILE A 141 19.10 -3.63 4.97
N GLU A 142 18.23 -2.64 4.74
CA GLU A 142 18.51 -1.50 3.86
C GLU A 142 19.65 -0.61 4.40
N ASP A 143 19.77 -0.47 5.73
CA ASP A 143 20.86 0.27 6.38
C ASP A 143 22.20 -0.53 6.40
N ASP A 144 22.13 -1.87 6.40
CA ASP A 144 23.29 -2.78 6.49
C ASP A 144 23.80 -3.27 5.11
N ASP A 145 23.13 -2.89 4.01
CA ASP A 145 23.60 -3.06 2.61
C ASP A 145 24.91 -2.27 2.32
N GLY A 146 25.44 -1.54 3.31
CA GLY A 146 26.80 -1.00 3.34
C GLY A 146 27.88 -1.90 3.99
N LEU A 147 27.51 -3.02 4.63
CA LEU A 147 28.43 -3.85 5.45
C LEU A 147 28.40 -5.36 5.17
N LEU A 148 27.62 -5.85 4.20
CA LEU A 148 27.80 -7.22 3.73
C LEU A 148 29.01 -7.32 2.80
N ALA A 149 30.17 -7.55 3.43
CA ALA A 149 31.40 -7.94 2.77
C ALA A 149 31.12 -9.12 1.82
N ARG A 150 31.35 -8.88 0.53
CA ARG A 150 31.40 -9.88 -0.52
C ARG A 150 32.55 -10.81 -0.18
N ILE A 151 32.24 -11.99 0.34
CA ILE A 151 33.23 -13.05 0.50
C ILE A 151 33.51 -13.57 -0.91
N ASN A 152 34.75 -13.36 -1.38
CA ASN A 152 35.31 -14.01 -2.56
C ASN A 152 35.42 -15.51 -2.33
#